data_AF-A0A5M7BDC4-F1
#
_entry.id   AF-A0A5M7BDC4-F1
#
_cell.length_a   1.000
_cell.length_b   1.000
_cell.length_c   1.000
_cell.angle_alpha   90.00
_cell.angle_beta   90.00
_cell.angle_gamma   90.00
#
_symmetry.space_group_name_H-M   'P 1'
#
loop_
_entity.id
_entity.type
_entity.pdbx_description
1 polymer ?
#
loop_
_entity_poly.entity_id
_entity_poly.type
_entity_poly.pdbx_seq_one_letter_code
_entity_poly.pdbx_strand_id
1 'polypeptide(L)'
;MKNELIQRTKQFALDCWGFCFKVPKSREYNAFVNQLIRSSSSVGANYRASQRAKSTADFINKLKIVEEEVDESVYWLEIFEEILSEHSEEVLMLQKEGKELLAITVASINTAKRNQKRN
;
A
#
# COMPACT_ATOMS: atom_id res chain seq x y z
N MET A 1 11.46 8.60 -10.17
CA MET A 1 9.99 8.69 -10.07
C MET A 1 9.22 7.48 -10.59
N LYS A 2 8.85 7.28 -11.88
CA LYS A 2 7.99 6.12 -12.27
C LYS A 2 8.59 4.76 -11.90
N ASN A 3 9.84 4.52 -12.28
CA ASN A 3 10.53 3.26 -11.95
C ASN A 3 10.79 3.11 -10.44
N GLU A 4 10.91 4.22 -9.72
CA GLU A 4 11.17 4.25 -8.28
C GLU A 4 9.93 3.83 -7.49
N LEU A 5 8.74 4.36 -7.81
CA LEU A 5 7.50 3.97 -7.13
C LEU A 5 7.09 2.52 -7.43
N ILE A 6 7.38 2.00 -8.63
CA ILE A 6 7.21 0.57 -8.92
C ILE A 6 8.08 -0.28 -7.98
N GLN A 7 9.33 0.14 -7.71
CA GLN A 7 10.18 -0.60 -6.78
C GLN A 7 9.74 -0.41 -5.33
N ARG A 8 9.41 0.82 -4.90
CA ARG A 8 8.94 1.08 -3.53
C ARG A 8 7.68 0.30 -3.19
N THR A 9 6.66 0.33 -4.04
CA THR A 9 5.42 -0.43 -3.81
C THR A 9 5.63 -1.95 -3.81
N LYS A 10 6.57 -2.45 -4.63
CA LYS A 10 6.98 -3.87 -4.57
C LYS A 10 7.71 -4.17 -3.26
N GLN A 11 8.64 -3.30 -2.85
CA GLN A 11 9.44 -3.49 -1.65
C GLN A 11 8.55 -3.46 -0.41
N PHE A 12 7.60 -2.52 -0.33
CA PHE A 12 6.57 -2.47 0.71
C PHE A 12 5.84 -3.81 0.87
N ALA A 13 5.42 -4.43 -0.24
CA ALA A 13 4.78 -5.74 -0.20
C ALA A 13 5.72 -6.85 0.33
N LEU A 14 7.00 -6.82 -0.03
CA LEU A 14 7.99 -7.78 0.45
C LEU A 14 8.32 -7.58 1.93
N ASP A 15 8.39 -6.34 2.39
CA ASP A 15 8.69 -6.02 3.79
C ASP A 15 7.49 -6.40 4.68
N CYS A 16 6.26 -6.10 4.26
CA CYS A 16 5.05 -6.60 4.92
C CYS A 16 5.02 -8.15 4.98
N TRP A 17 5.41 -8.83 3.89
CA TRP A 17 5.53 -10.29 3.89
C TRP A 17 6.60 -10.78 4.89
N GLY A 18 7.75 -10.10 4.94
CA GLY A 18 8.84 -10.40 5.87
C GLY A 18 8.43 -10.23 7.33
N PHE A 19 7.63 -9.20 7.64
CA PHE A 19 7.00 -9.02 8.94
C PHE A 19 6.01 -10.15 9.24
N CYS A 20 5.06 -10.41 8.34
CA CYS A 20 4.07 -11.48 8.48
C CYS A 20 4.69 -12.88 8.70
N PHE A 21 5.89 -13.13 8.17
CA PHE A 21 6.61 -14.38 8.38
C PHE A 21 7.02 -14.60 9.85
N LYS A 22 7.20 -13.52 10.62
CA LYS A 22 7.61 -13.53 12.03
C LYS A 22 6.43 -13.61 12.99
N VAL A 23 5.23 -13.26 12.53
CA VAL A 23 4.00 -13.23 13.34
C VAL A 23 3.67 -14.64 13.88
N PRO A 24 3.23 -14.77 15.16
CA PRO A 24 2.84 -16.06 15.72
C PRO A 24 1.73 -16.74 14.92
N LYS A 25 1.76 -18.08 14.88
CA LYS A 25 0.77 -18.87 14.12
C LYS A 25 -0.43 -19.20 15.01
N SER A 26 -1.54 -18.50 14.79
CA SER A 26 -2.86 -18.84 15.33
C SER A 26 -3.97 -18.52 14.32
N ARG A 27 -5.20 -18.95 14.58
CA ARG A 27 -6.35 -18.62 13.73
C ARG A 27 -6.53 -17.10 13.61
N GLU A 28 -6.42 -16.40 14.73
CA GLU A 28 -6.61 -14.96 14.87
C GLU A 28 -5.50 -14.20 14.10
N TYR A 29 -4.23 -14.56 14.32
CA TYR A 29 -3.11 -13.94 13.61
C TYR A 29 -3.15 -14.22 12.11
N ASN A 30 -3.48 -15.46 11.71
CA ASN A 30 -3.57 -15.82 10.29
C ASN A 30 -4.63 -15.00 9.56
N ALA A 31 -5.73 -14.62 10.23
CA ALA A 31 -6.75 -13.77 9.62
C ALA A 31 -6.17 -12.40 9.23
N PHE A 32 -5.43 -11.74 10.12
CA PHE A 32 -4.84 -10.43 9.85
C PHE A 32 -3.61 -10.50 8.93
N VAL A 33 -2.79 -11.55 9.05
CA VAL A 33 -1.68 -11.81 8.12
C VAL A 33 -2.18 -11.92 6.69
N ASN A 34 -3.27 -12.65 6.46
CA ASN A 34 -3.86 -12.79 5.14
C ASN A 34 -4.38 -11.46 4.58
N GLN A 35 -4.97 -10.62 5.43
CA GLN A 35 -5.46 -9.30 5.04
C GLN A 35 -4.30 -8.36 4.67
N LEU A 36 -3.25 -8.30 5.48
CA LEU A 36 -2.08 -7.47 5.23
C LEU A 36 -1.34 -7.90 3.95
N ILE A 37 -1.09 -9.21 3.77
CA ILE A 37 -0.40 -9.72 2.57
C ILE A 37 -1.18 -9.37 1.29
N ARG A 38 -2.51 -9.51 1.31
CA ARG A 38 -3.35 -9.24 0.14
C ARG A 38 -3.37 -7.75 -0.18
N SER A 39 -3.65 -6.90 0.80
CA SER A 39 -3.70 -5.45 0.60
C SER A 39 -2.33 -4.90 0.17
N SER A 40 -1.25 -5.23 0.88
CA SER A 40 0.10 -4.71 0.58
C SER A 40 0.61 -5.14 -0.80
N SER A 41 0.30 -6.36 -1.24
CA SER A 41 0.66 -6.82 -2.59
C SER A 41 -0.20 -6.18 -3.68
N SER A 42 -1.46 -5.88 -3.39
CA SER A 42 -2.39 -5.20 -4.29
C SER A 42 -1.94 -3.77 -4.62
N VAL A 43 -1.30 -3.08 -3.68
CA VAL A 43 -0.66 -1.75 -3.89
C VAL A 43 0.25 -1.77 -5.12
N GLY A 44 1.26 -2.65 -5.12
CA GLY A 44 2.23 -2.74 -6.21
C GLY A 44 1.60 -3.25 -7.52
N ALA A 45 0.66 -4.20 -7.43
CA ALA A 45 -0.03 -4.74 -8.60
C ALA A 45 -0.87 -3.66 -9.32
N ASN A 46 -1.69 -2.91 -8.56
CA ASN A 46 -2.53 -1.85 -9.11
C ASN A 46 -1.71 -0.62 -9.53
N TYR A 47 -0.62 -0.30 -8.82
CA TYR A 47 0.28 0.77 -9.26
C TYR A 47 0.92 0.44 -10.61
N ARG A 48 1.37 -0.80 -10.82
CA ARG A 48 1.88 -1.25 -12.14
C ARG A 48 0.79 -1.23 -13.21
N ALA A 49 -0.45 -1.55 -12.85
CA ALA A 49 -1.59 -1.45 -13.76
C ALA A 49 -1.88 -0.01 -14.16
N SER A 50 -1.78 0.96 -13.24
CA SER A 50 -2.00 2.38 -13.54
C SER A 50 -0.98 2.91 -14.56
N GLN A 51 0.26 2.41 -14.54
CA GLN A 51 1.27 2.78 -15.54
C GLN A 51 0.93 2.32 -16.97
N ARG A 52 -0.07 1.44 -17.14
CA ARG A 52 -0.58 0.93 -18.42
C ARG A 52 -1.99 1.44 -18.72
N ALA A 53 -2.43 2.49 -18.04
CA ALA A 53 -3.76 3.07 -18.24
C ALA A 53 -3.97 3.58 -19.66
N LYS A 54 -5.20 3.42 -20.17
CA LYS A 54 -5.56 3.78 -21.55
C LYS A 54 -6.04 5.23 -21.69
N SER A 55 -6.32 5.90 -20.58
CA SER A 55 -6.75 7.29 -20.53
C SER A 55 -6.44 7.88 -19.14
N THR A 56 -6.55 9.21 -19.01
CA THR A 56 -6.40 9.89 -17.71
C THR A 56 -7.46 9.44 -16.69
N ALA A 57 -8.69 9.22 -17.13
CA ALA A 57 -9.76 8.71 -16.26
C ALA A 57 -9.45 7.29 -15.77
N ASP A 58 -8.94 6.44 -16.65
CA ASP A 58 -8.53 5.07 -16.31
C ASP A 58 -7.31 5.06 -15.36
N PHE A 59 -6.37 5.97 -15.56
CA PHE A 59 -5.21 6.18 -14.67
C PHE A 59 -5.66 6.55 -13.26
N ILE A 60 -6.56 7.53 -13.14
CA ILE A 60 -7.11 7.98 -11.86
C ILE A 60 -7.86 6.83 -11.17
N ASN A 61 -8.69 6.08 -11.91
CA ASN A 61 -9.45 4.98 -11.33
C ASN A 61 -8.53 3.90 -10.75
N LYS A 62 -7.47 3.53 -11.48
CA LYS A 62 -6.49 2.56 -10.97
C LYS A 62 -5.70 3.08 -9.78
N LEU A 63 -5.36 4.36 -9.73
CA LEU A 63 -4.70 4.94 -8.56
C LEU A 63 -5.61 5.02 -7.33
N LYS A 64 -6.93 5.16 -7.48
CA LYS A 64 -7.86 5.06 -6.35
C LYS A 64 -7.86 3.68 -5.72
N ILE A 65 -7.75 2.63 -6.53
CA ILE A 65 -7.58 1.27 -5.99
C ILE A 65 -6.25 1.18 -5.22
N VAL A 66 -5.17 1.78 -5.73
CA VAL A 66 -3.91 1.85 -4.96
C VAL A 66 -4.09 2.61 -3.65
N GLU A 67 -4.82 3.73 -3.65
CA GLU A 67 -5.12 4.52 -2.45
C GLU A 67 -5.86 3.68 -1.39
N GLU A 68 -6.92 2.98 -1.80
CA GLU A 68 -7.70 2.08 -0.92
C GLU A 68 -6.84 0.96 -0.33
N GLU A 69 -6.00 0.31 -1.15
CA GLU A 69 -5.19 -0.84 -0.73
C GLU A 69 -4.02 -0.43 0.19
N VAL A 70 -3.43 0.76 -0.03
CA VAL A 70 -2.39 1.29 0.87
C VAL A 70 -3.00 1.66 2.22
N ASP A 71 -4.14 2.34 2.23
CA ASP A 71 -4.84 2.73 3.46
C ASP A 71 -5.24 1.49 4.27
N GLU A 72 -5.80 0.48 3.61
CA GLU A 72 -6.10 -0.82 4.24
C GLU A 72 -4.84 -1.49 4.81
N SER A 73 -3.72 -1.47 4.07
CA SER A 73 -2.45 -2.03 4.56
C SER A 73 -1.98 -1.33 5.83
N VAL A 74 -2.08 0.00 5.88
CA VAL A 74 -1.70 0.81 7.05
C VAL A 74 -2.59 0.48 8.24
N TYR A 75 -3.91 0.35 8.04
CA TYR A 75 -4.84 -0.05 9.09
C TYR A 75 -4.49 -1.40 9.72
N TRP A 76 -4.14 -2.41 8.90
CA TRP A 76 -3.73 -3.72 9.43
C TRP A 76 -2.41 -3.62 10.22
N LEU A 77 -1.48 -2.77 9.79
CA LEU A 77 -0.25 -2.50 10.54
C LEU A 77 -0.52 -1.79 11.87
N GLU A 78 -1.48 -0.87 11.95
CA GLU A 78 -1.91 -0.24 13.21
C GLU A 78 -2.48 -1.28 14.19
N ILE A 79 -3.30 -2.22 13.71
CA ILE A 79 -3.75 -3.34 14.54
C ILE A 79 -2.57 -4.18 15.05
N PHE A 80 -1.61 -4.52 14.17
CA PHE A 80 -0.44 -5.31 14.56
C PHE A 80 0.44 -4.60 15.59
N GLU A 81 0.54 -3.28 15.54
CA GLU A 81 1.25 -2.48 16.56
C GLU A 81 0.63 -2.67 17.94
N GLU A 82 -0.71 -2.66 18.03
CA GLU A 82 -1.43 -2.82 19.30
C GLU A 82 -1.33 -4.24 19.87
N ILE A 83 -1.32 -5.27 19.01
CA ILE A 83 -1.37 -6.68 19.47
C ILE A 83 0.01 -7.36 19.56
N LEU A 84 1.05 -6.84 18.91
CA LEU A 84 2.42 -7.38 18.90
C LEU A 84 3.44 -6.28 19.24
N SER A 85 3.39 -5.79 20.48
CA SER A 85 4.23 -4.69 20.97
C SER A 85 5.74 -4.94 20.82
N GLU A 86 6.19 -6.19 20.83
CA GLU A 86 7.59 -6.59 20.64
C GLU A 86 8.12 -6.30 19.22
N HIS A 87 7.23 -6.08 18.25
CA HIS A 87 7.57 -5.75 16.87
C HIS A 87 7.25 -4.28 16.50
N SER A 88 6.95 -3.44 17.50
CA SER A 88 6.48 -2.06 17.28
C SER A 88 7.41 -1.23 16.38
N GLU A 89 8.73 -1.31 16.53
CA GLU A 89 9.65 -0.54 15.67
C GLU A 89 9.56 -0.93 14.18
N GLU A 90 9.50 -2.22 13.87
CA GLU A 90 9.37 -2.72 12.49
C GLU A 90 8.02 -2.31 11.90
N VAL A 91 6.95 -2.45 12.68
CA VAL A 91 5.59 -2.06 12.28
C VAL A 91 5.51 -0.55 12.03
N LEU A 92 6.09 0.28 12.88
CA LEU A 92 6.12 1.73 12.71
C LEU A 92 6.88 2.15 11.44
N MET A 93 7.96 1.46 11.09
CA MET A 93 8.67 1.70 9.82
C MET A 93 7.81 1.34 8.61
N LEU A 94 7.09 0.21 8.65
CA LEU A 94 6.15 -0.17 7.59
C LEU A 94 4.99 0.81 7.47
N GLN A 95 4.41 1.24 8.59
CA GLN A 95 3.36 2.25 8.60
C GLN A 95 3.84 3.57 7.99
N LYS A 96 5.07 3.99 8.31
CA LYS A 96 5.67 5.20 7.73
C LYS A 96 5.76 5.09 6.21
N GLU A 97 6.32 4.00 5.68
CA GLU A 97 6.39 3.79 4.22
C GLU A 97 4.99 3.76 3.59
N GLY A 98 4.03 3.06 4.22
CA GLY A 98 2.63 3.02 3.76
C GLY A 98 2.01 4.43 3.71
N LYS A 99 2.18 5.23 4.76
CA LYS A 99 1.68 6.62 4.84
C LYS A 99 2.34 7.52 3.79
N GLU A 100 3.63 7.33 3.50
CA GLU A 100 4.31 8.02 2.40
C GLU A 100 3.76 7.62 1.02
N LEU A 101 3.57 6.33 0.77
CA LEU A 101 2.99 5.81 -0.48
C LEU A 101 1.55 6.32 -0.68
N LEU A 102 0.76 6.40 0.39
CA LEU A 102 -0.59 6.95 0.38
C LEU A 102 -0.57 8.43 -0.02
N ALA A 103 0.25 9.23 0.65
CA ALA A 103 0.39 10.66 0.36
C ALA A 103 0.81 10.91 -1.10
N ILE A 104 1.76 10.15 -1.62
CA ILE A 104 2.20 10.23 -3.03
C ILE A 104 1.07 9.84 -3.98
N THR A 105 0.30 8.81 -3.66
CA THR A 105 -0.82 8.33 -4.48
C THR A 105 -1.93 9.37 -4.56
N VAL A 106 -2.35 9.93 -3.42
CA VAL A 106 -3.33 11.02 -3.33
C VAL A 106 -2.87 12.25 -4.10
N ALA A 107 -1.60 12.66 -3.94
CA ALA A 107 -1.03 13.78 -4.67
C ALA A 107 -1.03 13.56 -6.20
N SER A 108 -0.76 12.33 -6.63
CA SER A 108 -0.79 11.93 -8.05
C SER A 108 -2.21 12.00 -8.63
N ILE A 109 -3.21 11.49 -7.89
CA ILE A 109 -4.64 11.58 -8.25
C ILE A 109 -5.07 13.04 -8.40
N ASN A 110 -4.76 13.88 -7.42
CA ASN A 110 -5.14 15.29 -7.41
C ASN A 110 -4.48 16.08 -8.55
N THR A 111 -3.24 15.74 -8.90
CA THR A 111 -2.54 16.34 -10.05
C THR A 111 -3.17 15.91 -11.37
N ALA A 112 -3.49 14.62 -11.55
CA ALA A 112 -4.15 14.12 -12.75
C ALA A 112 -5.54 14.75 -12.95
N LYS A 113 -6.36 14.86 -11.88
CA LYS A 113 -7.68 15.52 -11.92
C LYS A 113 -7.59 16.99 -12.33
N ARG A 114 -6.61 17.73 -11.78
CA ARG A 114 -6.39 19.15 -12.13
C ARG A 114 -6.04 19.33 -13.60
N ASN A 115 -5.20 18.46 -14.15
CA ASN A 115 -4.83 18.50 -15.56
C ASN A 115 -5.99 18.11 -16.48
N GLN A 116 -6.85 17.17 -16.06
CA GLN A 116 -8.04 16.78 -16.82
C GLN A 116 -9.07 17.92 -16.95
N LYS A 117 -9.23 18.76 -15.92
CA LYS A 117 -10.17 19.91 -15.94
C LYS A 117 -9.67 21.10 -16.76
N ARG A 118 -8.36 21.16 -17.07
CA ARG A 118 -7.73 22.23 -17.85
C ARG A 118 -7.79 21.99 -19.36
N ASN A 119 -8.07 20.76 -19.77
CA ASN A 119 -8.26 20.35 -21.16
C ASN A 119 -9.75 20.25 -21.47
#